data_AF-A0A964JN76-F1
#
_entry.id   AF-A0A964JN76-F1
#
_cell.length_a   1.000
_cell.length_b   1.000
_cell.length_c   1.000
_cell.angle_alpha   90.00
_cell.angle_beta   90.00
_cell.angle_gamma   90.00
#
_symmetry.space_group_name_H-M   'P 1'
#
loop_
_entity.id
_entity.type
_entity.pdbx_description
1 polymer ?
#
loop_
_entity_poly.entity_id
_entity_poly.type
_entity_poly.pdbx_seq_one_letter_code
_entity_poly.pdbx_strand_id
1 'polypeptide(L)'
;MVPGSLIVSDAGAEYTALRKTGYQHAPLALRGDPDAAEAWVPLVHLIIGNLKAWLDGTFHGVREQHLPAYLNEFMFRFNRRFERALSFRSLLGIGSHQEGPTYEEG
;
A
#
# COMPACT_ATOMS: atom_id res chain seq x y z
N MET A 1 -8.27 -4.42 -11.37
CA MET A 1 -9.49 -3.60 -11.30
C MET A 1 -10.36 -3.95 -12.50
N VAL A 2 -11.66 -4.11 -12.31
CA VAL A 2 -12.58 -4.44 -13.41
C VAL A 2 -13.05 -3.13 -14.05
N PRO A 3 -13.04 -2.98 -15.39
CA PRO A 3 -13.62 -1.81 -16.06
C PRO A 3 -15.06 -1.54 -15.57
N GLY A 4 -15.37 -0.29 -15.25
CA GLY A 4 -16.66 0.08 -14.65
C GLY A 4 -16.73 0.02 -13.12
N SER A 5 -15.65 -0.39 -12.43
CA SER A 5 -15.56 -0.28 -10.96
C SER A 5 -15.67 1.18 -10.49
N LEU A 6 -16.30 1.38 -9.33
CA LEU A 6 -16.41 2.69 -8.68
C LEU A 6 -15.09 3.06 -7.99
N ILE A 7 -14.52 4.19 -8.37
CA ILE A 7 -13.38 4.81 -7.69
C ILE A 7 -13.92 5.96 -6.83
N VAL A 8 -13.67 5.86 -5.53
CA VAL A 8 -14.00 6.90 -4.55
C VAL A 8 -12.70 7.61 -4.16
N SER A 9 -12.66 8.93 -4.29
CA SER A 9 -11.47 9.74 -3.93
C SER A 9 -11.87 11.05 -3.25
N ASP A 10 -10.91 11.74 -2.64
CA ASP A 10 -11.08 13.01 -1.91
C ASP A 10 -11.30 14.25 -2.80
N ALA A 11 -11.63 14.06 -4.08
CA ALA A 11 -11.77 15.11 -5.08
C ALA A 11 -10.49 15.91 -5.39
N GLY A 12 -9.29 15.40 -5.08
CA GLY A 12 -8.02 15.99 -5.51
C GLY A 12 -7.91 16.18 -7.03
N ALA A 13 -7.20 17.23 -7.45
CA ALA A 13 -7.06 17.60 -8.86
C ALA A 13 -6.32 16.52 -9.68
N GLU A 14 -5.45 15.76 -9.03
CA GLU A 14 -4.74 14.60 -9.57
C GLU A 14 -5.68 13.50 -10.10
N TYR A 15 -6.91 13.42 -9.59
CA TYR A 15 -7.90 12.43 -10.02
C TYR A 15 -8.74 12.88 -11.23
N THR A 16 -8.56 14.10 -11.73
CA THR A 16 -9.33 14.64 -12.87
C THR A 16 -9.16 13.77 -14.13
N ALA A 17 -8.00 13.13 -14.30
CA ALA A 17 -7.72 12.23 -15.42
C ALA A 17 -8.52 10.91 -15.34
N LEU A 18 -8.97 10.49 -14.15
CA LEU A 18 -9.72 9.23 -13.99
C LEU A 18 -11.06 9.26 -14.72
N ARG A 19 -11.69 10.42 -14.87
CA ARG A 19 -12.91 10.57 -15.68
C ARG A 19 -12.72 10.14 -17.14
N LYS A 20 -11.50 10.16 -17.66
CA LYS A 20 -11.17 9.78 -19.04
C LYS A 20 -10.86 8.28 -19.20
N THR A 21 -10.78 7.53 -18.09
CA THR A 21 -10.26 6.14 -18.08
C THR A 21 -11.35 5.06 -18.10
N GLY A 22 -12.62 5.44 -18.31
CA GLY A 22 -13.75 4.48 -18.40
C GLY A 22 -14.21 3.90 -17.06
N TYR A 23 -13.65 4.38 -15.93
CA TYR A 23 -14.12 4.04 -14.58
C TYR A 23 -15.18 5.03 -14.11
N GLN A 24 -16.09 4.57 -13.26
CA GLN A 24 -17.02 5.45 -12.56
C GLN A 24 -16.24 6.15 -11.44
N HIS A 25 -16.18 7.48 -11.46
CA HIS A 25 -15.49 8.26 -10.44
C HIS A 25 -16.51 8.99 -9.57
N ALA A 26 -16.54 8.65 -8.29
CA ALA A 26 -17.30 9.35 -7.26
C ALA A 26 -16.35 10.19 -6.40
N PRO A 27 -16.07 11.45 -6.78
CA PRO A 27 -15.33 12.35 -5.91
C PRO A 27 -16.17 12.68 -4.68
N LEU A 28 -15.69 12.29 -3.50
CA LEU A 28 -16.16 12.83 -2.23
C LEU A 28 -15.42 14.14 -2.02
N ALA A 29 -16.13 15.26 -2.17
CA ALA A 29 -15.59 16.54 -1.77
C ALA A 29 -15.52 16.58 -0.23
N LEU A 30 -14.44 16.04 0.34
CA LEU A 30 -14.16 16.13 1.79
C LEU A 30 -14.04 17.59 2.24
N ARG A 31 -13.84 18.51 1.29
CA ARG A 31 -13.81 19.94 1.48
C ARG A 31 -15.25 20.48 1.61
N GLY A 32 -15.73 20.60 2.85
CA GLY A 32 -17.04 21.20 3.17
C GLY A 32 -18.05 20.24 3.79
N ASP A 33 -17.74 18.94 3.85
CA ASP A 33 -18.52 17.93 4.56
C ASP A 33 -17.65 17.27 5.65
N PRO A 34 -17.72 17.77 6.90
CA PRO A 34 -16.91 17.29 8.02
C PRO A 34 -17.15 15.82 8.35
N ASP A 35 -18.38 15.32 8.19
CA ASP A 35 -18.74 13.94 8.54
C ASP A 35 -18.18 12.94 7.53
N ALA A 36 -18.23 13.28 6.23
CA ALA A 36 -17.62 12.48 5.17
C ALA A 36 -16.08 12.49 5.27
N ALA A 37 -15.49 13.64 5.63
CA ALA A 37 -14.07 13.74 5.94
C ALA A 37 -13.72 12.84 7.13
N GLU A 38 -14.42 12.96 8.24
CA GLU A 38 -14.17 12.21 9.47
C GLU A 38 -14.39 10.71 9.32
N ALA A 39 -15.20 10.22 8.38
CA ALA A 39 -15.35 8.76 8.18
C ALA A 39 -14.23 8.14 7.31
N TRP A 40 -13.76 8.85 6.27
CA TRP A 40 -12.83 8.28 5.28
C TRP A 40 -11.37 8.58 5.59
N VAL A 41 -11.10 9.80 6.06
CA VAL A 41 -9.78 10.29 6.41
C VAL A 41 -9.11 9.46 7.53
N PRO A 42 -9.82 8.94 8.56
CA PRO A 42 -9.15 8.18 9.62
C PRO A 42 -8.53 6.90 9.11
N LEU A 43 -9.18 6.15 8.21
CA LEU A 43 -8.62 4.88 7.72
C LEU A 43 -7.33 5.12 6.94
N VAL A 44 -7.31 6.14 6.06
CA VAL A 44 -6.11 6.52 5.30
C VAL A 44 -5.02 7.03 6.24
N HIS A 45 -5.35 7.90 7.20
CA HIS A 45 -4.38 8.39 8.18
C HIS A 45 -3.83 7.29 9.07
N LEU A 46 -4.64 6.31 9.48
CA LEU A 46 -4.21 5.15 10.25
C LEU A 46 -3.22 4.30 9.44
N ILE A 47 -3.49 4.06 8.16
CA ILE A 47 -2.58 3.31 7.29
C ILE A 47 -1.25 4.07 7.12
N ILE A 48 -1.30 5.39 6.90
CA ILE A 48 -0.09 6.23 6.78
C ILE A 48 0.70 6.24 8.10
N GLY A 49 0.02 6.36 9.24
CA GLY A 49 0.65 6.30 10.56
C GLY A 49 1.33 4.96 10.80
N ASN A 50 0.67 3.85 10.45
CA ASN A 50 1.23 2.51 10.55
C ASN A 50 2.46 2.32 9.65
N LEU A 51 2.43 2.86 8.42
CA LEU A 51 3.58 2.82 7.51
C LEU A 51 4.78 3.57 8.11
N LYS A 52 4.55 4.80 8.61
CA LYS A 52 5.62 5.61 9.25
C LYS A 52 6.23 4.88 10.45
N ALA A 53 5.38 4.41 11.37
CA ALA A 53 5.84 3.68 12.55
C ALA A 53 6.62 2.40 12.19
N TRP A 54 6.21 1.69 11.13
CA TRP A 54 6.92 0.50 10.66
C TRP A 54 8.28 0.85 10.05
N LEU A 55 8.37 1.91 9.25
CA LEU A 55 9.62 2.38 8.66
C LEU A 55 10.61 2.79 9.76
N ASP A 56 10.17 3.63 10.69
CA ASP A 56 10.99 4.14 11.79
C ASP A 56 11.45 3.03 12.74
N GLY A 57 10.61 2.01 12.95
CA GLY A 57 10.93 0.89 13.82
C GLY A 57 11.81 -0.19 13.19
N THR A 58 11.79 -0.35 11.86
CA THR A 58 12.48 -1.45 11.15
C THR A 58 13.82 -1.00 10.57
N PHE A 59 13.91 0.24 10.09
CA PHE A 59 15.08 0.73 9.36
C PHE A 59 15.75 1.88 10.12
N HIS A 60 17.09 1.87 10.18
CA HIS A 60 17.88 2.97 10.74
C HIS A 60 17.97 4.20 9.80
N GLY A 61 17.04 4.31 8.84
CA GLY A 61 17.01 5.34 7.82
C GLY A 61 16.34 4.87 6.54
N VAL A 62 15.49 5.72 5.97
CA VAL A 62 14.79 5.45 4.71
C VAL A 62 15.52 6.17 3.59
N ARG A 63 15.95 5.43 2.57
CA ARG A 63 16.55 6.01 1.36
C ARG A 63 15.53 5.97 0.21
N GLU A 64 15.42 7.07 -0.53
CA GLU A 64 14.46 7.21 -1.63
C GLU A 64 14.60 6.10 -2.69
N GLN A 65 15.85 5.70 -2.99
CA GLN A 65 16.15 4.61 -3.94
C GLN A 65 15.53 3.25 -3.56
N HIS A 66 15.16 3.05 -2.30
CA HIS A 66 14.54 1.80 -1.80
C HIS A 66 13.05 1.97 -1.49
N LEU A 67 12.47 3.15 -1.71
CA LEU A 67 11.07 3.44 -1.41
C LEU A 67 10.10 2.43 -2.03
N PRO A 68 10.26 2.01 -3.31
CA PRO A 68 9.40 0.97 -3.87
C PRO A 68 9.48 -0.36 -3.12
N ALA A 69 10.68 -0.76 -2.67
CA ALA A 69 10.88 -2.00 -1.92
C ALA A 69 10.22 -1.93 -0.54
N TYR A 70 10.38 -0.83 0.19
CA TYR A 70 9.73 -0.63 1.48
C TYR A 70 8.21 -0.67 1.38
N LEU A 71 7.63 -0.02 0.37
CA LEU A 71 6.19 -0.02 0.15
C LEU A 71 5.66 -1.41 -0.19
N ASN A 72 6.36 -2.16 -1.06
CA ASN A 72 6.00 -3.53 -1.40
C ASN A 72 6.03 -4.44 -0.17
N GLU A 73 7.05 -4.33 0.66
CA GLU A 73 7.15 -5.11 1.90
C GLU A 73 6.05 -4.73 2.90
N PHE A 74 5.80 -3.44 3.10
CA PHE A 74 4.71 -2.99 3.97
C PHE A 74 3.36 -3.53 3.50
N MET A 75 3.04 -3.43 2.20
CA MET A 75 1.81 -3.98 1.61
C MET A 75 1.72 -5.50 1.79
N PHE A 76 2.81 -6.23 1.59
CA PHE A 76 2.87 -7.67 1.82
C PHE A 76 2.50 -8.03 3.25
N ARG A 77 3.08 -7.32 4.24
CA ARG A 77 2.84 -7.58 5.67
C ARG A 77 1.45 -7.13 6.10
N PHE A 78 1.01 -5.95 5.66
CA PHE A 78 -0.29 -5.37 6.00
C PHE A 78 -1.45 -6.24 5.49
N ASN A 79 -1.41 -6.67 4.22
CA ASN A 79 -2.46 -7.50 3.63
C ASN A 79 -2.55 -8.91 4.22
N ARG A 80 -1.48 -9.38 4.89
CA ARG A 80 -1.43 -10.70 5.54
C ARG A 80 -1.36 -10.66 7.07
N ARG A 81 -1.63 -9.50 7.69
CA ARG A 81 -1.44 -9.28 9.13
C ARG A 81 -2.24 -10.23 10.04
N PHE A 82 -3.34 -10.79 9.54
CA PHE A 82 -4.16 -11.78 10.25
C PHE A 82 -3.76 -13.23 9.98
N GLU A 83 -2.97 -13.47 8.93
CA GLU A 83 -2.57 -14.79 8.43
C GLU A 83 -1.04 -14.96 8.53
N ARG A 84 -0.48 -14.64 9.70
CA ARG A 84 0.98 -14.64 9.93
C ARG A 84 1.60 -16.03 9.70
N ALA A 85 0.92 -17.10 10.11
CA ALA A 85 1.38 -18.47 9.93
C ALA A 85 1.44 -18.89 8.44
N LEU A 86 0.49 -18.43 7.61
CA LEU A 86 0.47 -18.68 6.17
C LEU A 86 1.52 -17.85 5.42
N SER A 87 1.83 -16.65 5.91
CA SER A 87 2.87 -15.78 5.34
C SER A 87 4.26 -16.41 5.41
N PHE A 88 4.60 -16.99 6.57
CA PHE A 88 5.87 -17.70 6.76
C PHE A 88 5.96 -18.94 5.86
N ARG A 89 4.87 -19.71 5.74
CA ARG A 89 4.81 -20.88 4.84
C ARG A 89 4.92 -20.49 3.36
N SER A 90 4.34 -19.36 2.97
CA SER A 90 4.44 -18.84 1.60
C SER A 90 5.87 -18.38 1.28
N LEU A 91 6.53 -17.67 2.20
CA LEU A 91 7.93 -17.28 2.05
C LEU A 91 8.87 -18.49 2.02
N LEU A 92 8.64 -19.49 2.88
CA LEU A 92 9.36 -20.77 2.85
C LEU A 92 9.16 -21.51 1.52
N GLY A 93 7.94 -21.55 0.99
CA GLY A 93 7.65 -22.18 -0.30
C GLY A 93 8.33 -21.48 -1.48
N ILE A 94 8.44 -20.15 -1.44
CA ILE A 94 9.19 -19.38 -2.46
C ILE A 94 10.69 -19.60 -2.31
N GLY A 95 11.21 -19.57 -1.08
CA GLY A 95 12.63 -19.80 -0.78
C GLY A 95 13.08 -21.24 -1.06
N SER A 96 12.20 -22.23 -0.93
CA SER A 96 12.51 -23.62 -1.28
C SER A 96 12.54 -23.89 -2.78
N HIS A 97 12.04 -22.96 -3.60
CA HIS A 97 12.02 -23.06 -5.06
C HIS A 97 13.05 -22.17 -5.76
N GLN A 98 13.78 -21.31 -5.03
CA GLN A 98 14.95 -20.62 -5.58
C GLN A 98 16.23 -21.35 -5.18
N GLU A 99 17.05 -21.70 -6.17
CA GLU A 99 18.46 -21.99 -5.92
C GLU A 99 19.09 -20.73 -5.32
N GLY A 100 19.74 -20.89 -4.16
CA GLY A 100 20.36 -19.77 -3.45
C GLY A 100 21.34 -19.04 -4.38
N PRO A 101 21.41 -17.70 -4.34
CA PRO A 101 22.38 -16.97 -5.15
C PRO A 101 23.79 -17.41 -4.73
N THR A 102 24.47 -18.13 -5.62
CA THR A 102 25.88 -18.47 -5.44
C THR A 102 26.66 -17.15 -5.53
N TYR A 103 27.12 -16.67 -4.38
CA TYR A 103 28.05 -15.55 -4.34
C TYR A 103 29.39 -16.06 -4.85
N GLU A 104 29.82 -15.60 -6.03
CA GLU A 104 31.21 -15.77 -6.42
C GLU A 104 32.05 -14.78 -5.59
N GLU A 105 32.96 -15.34 -4.81
CA GLU A 105 33.99 -14.60 -4.10
C GLU A 105 34.91 -13.94 -5.14
N GLY A 106 34.84 -12.61 -5.23
CA GLY A 106 35.74 -11.77 -6.02
C GLY A 106 36.80 -11.10 -5.16
#